data_AF-A0A1I2DCE4-F1
#
_entry.id   AF-A0A1I2DCE4-F1
#
_cell.length_a   1.000
_cell.length_b   1.000
_cell.length_c   1.000
_cell.angle_alpha   90.00
_cell.angle_beta   90.00
_cell.angle_gamma   90.00
#
_symmetry.space_group_name_H-M   'P 1'
#
loop_
_entity.id
_entity.type
_entity.pdbx_description
1 polymer ?
#
loop_
_entity_poly.entity_id
_entity_poly.type
_entity_poly.pdbx_seq_one_letter_code
_entity_poly.pdbx_strand_id
1 'polypeptide(L)'
;MSDPAQLAAVQDAFWLAGEHLMLHHTNPWELDEALTAWGYGVGPCEAQDLIGLDKVLARQRERPVPVLPRMVAEGRMGKIGGVGFYRYPGGGGAVIDPLIEDLIREEAWFAKITRAERGDEALVAAMNAALAQARAQAVASGLSEREADALLVKAVHFPAGRSLTPA
;
A
#
# COMPACT_ATOMS: atom_id res chain seq x y z
N MET A 1 -23.06 7.18 -6.28
CA MET A 1 -21.80 6.90 -7.01
C MET A 1 -20.67 7.51 -6.20
N SER A 2 -19.67 6.73 -5.78
CA SER A 2 -18.59 7.24 -4.94
C SER A 2 -17.75 8.28 -5.69
N ASP A 3 -17.46 9.39 -5.04
CA ASP A 3 -16.65 10.50 -5.56
C ASP A 3 -15.22 10.01 -5.89
N PRO A 4 -14.63 10.33 -7.06
CA PRO A 4 -13.22 10.07 -7.35
C PRO A 4 -12.25 10.50 -6.24
N ALA A 5 -12.54 11.60 -5.53
CA ALA A 5 -11.74 12.05 -4.41
C ALA A 5 -11.77 11.07 -3.22
N GLN A 6 -12.95 10.50 -2.91
CA GLN A 6 -13.10 9.51 -1.84
C GLN A 6 -12.40 8.19 -2.18
N LEU A 7 -12.43 7.78 -3.46
CA LEU A 7 -11.69 6.60 -3.93
C LEU A 7 -10.19 6.80 -3.74
N ALA A 8 -9.66 7.95 -4.18
CA ALA A 8 -8.25 8.28 -4.02
C ALA A 8 -7.85 8.30 -2.53
N ALA A 9 -8.65 8.93 -1.67
CA ALA A 9 -8.38 8.98 -0.24
C ALA A 9 -8.26 7.59 0.43
N VAL A 10 -9.13 6.63 0.07
CA VAL A 10 -9.03 5.25 0.57
C VAL A 10 -7.75 4.56 0.07
N GLN A 11 -7.41 4.74 -1.21
CA GLN A 11 -6.17 4.19 -1.77
C GLN A 11 -4.92 4.80 -1.12
N ASP A 12 -4.90 6.12 -0.96
CA ASP A 12 -3.81 6.86 -0.32
C ASP A 12 -3.59 6.39 1.12
N ALA A 13 -4.67 6.26 1.91
CA ALA A 13 -4.60 5.75 3.27
C ALA A 13 -4.02 4.33 3.33
N PHE A 14 -4.44 3.46 2.41
CA PHE A 14 -3.97 2.08 2.35
C PHE A 14 -2.48 1.97 1.98
N TRP A 15 -2.03 2.70 0.96
CA TRP A 15 -0.63 2.65 0.54
C TRP A 15 0.30 3.33 1.53
N LEU A 16 -0.13 4.44 2.13
CA LEU A 16 0.63 5.10 3.18
C LEU A 16 0.81 4.20 4.41
N ALA A 17 -0.22 3.42 4.78
CA ALA A 17 -0.09 2.42 5.84
C ALA A 17 0.97 1.36 5.49
N GLY A 18 0.98 0.88 4.24
CA GLY A 18 1.99 -0.08 3.76
C GLY A 18 3.40 0.48 3.81
N GLU A 19 3.59 1.74 3.41
CA GLU A 19 4.88 2.41 3.51
C GLU A 19 5.36 2.61 4.94
N HIS A 20 4.46 2.99 5.85
CA HIS A 20 4.77 3.05 7.26
C HIS A 20 5.20 1.67 7.79
N LEU A 21 4.47 0.61 7.43
CA LEU A 21 4.86 -0.75 7.78
C LEU A 21 6.26 -1.03 7.26
N MET A 22 6.53 -0.93 5.96
CA MET A 22 7.87 -1.18 5.39
C MET A 22 8.99 -0.39 6.09
N LEU A 23 8.76 0.88 6.43
CA LEU A 23 9.74 1.70 7.14
C LEU A 23 10.02 1.19 8.57
N HIS A 24 9.01 0.68 9.26
CA HIS A 24 9.11 0.18 10.63
C HIS A 24 9.44 -1.31 10.73
N HIS A 25 9.03 -2.10 9.74
CA HIS A 25 9.13 -3.56 9.69
C HIS A 25 8.45 -4.14 8.44
N THR A 26 9.10 -5.10 7.79
CA THR A 26 8.71 -5.82 6.56
C THR A 26 9.38 -5.28 5.29
N ASN A 27 9.43 -6.14 4.29
CA ASN A 27 9.78 -5.81 2.92
C ASN A 27 8.55 -5.91 2.00
N PRO A 28 8.59 -5.35 0.77
CA PRO A 28 7.43 -5.31 -0.12
C PRO A 28 6.76 -6.67 -0.37
N TRP A 29 7.55 -7.72 -0.57
CA TRP A 29 7.03 -9.07 -0.85
C TRP A 29 6.38 -9.73 0.35
N GLU A 30 6.90 -9.53 1.55
CA GLU A 30 6.29 -10.05 2.79
C GLU A 30 4.93 -9.39 3.05
N LEU A 31 4.83 -8.07 2.83
CA LEU A 31 3.57 -7.35 2.98
C LEU A 31 2.53 -7.80 1.95
N ASP A 32 2.92 -7.89 0.68
CA ASP A 32 2.05 -8.36 -0.39
C ASP A 32 1.63 -9.82 -0.17
N GLU A 33 2.55 -10.70 0.25
CA GLU A 33 2.28 -12.11 0.56
C GLU A 33 1.29 -12.23 1.73
N ALA A 34 1.52 -11.51 2.83
CA ALA A 34 0.61 -11.52 3.98
C ALA A 34 -0.81 -11.06 3.59
N LEU A 35 -0.94 -10.02 2.77
CA LEU A 35 -2.26 -9.53 2.35
C LEU A 35 -2.94 -10.47 1.36
N THR A 36 -2.19 -11.02 0.41
CA THR A 36 -2.75 -11.96 -0.58
C THR A 36 -3.15 -13.28 0.09
N ALA A 37 -2.35 -13.80 1.02
CA ALA A 37 -2.68 -14.96 1.84
C ALA A 37 -3.95 -14.72 2.68
N TRP A 38 -4.15 -13.49 3.18
CA TRP A 38 -5.38 -13.13 3.88
C TRP A 38 -6.61 -13.02 2.96
N GLY A 39 -6.41 -12.69 1.68
CA GLY A 39 -7.45 -12.76 0.64
C GLY A 39 -7.52 -11.58 -0.32
N TYR A 40 -6.61 -10.60 -0.23
CA TYR A 40 -6.51 -9.54 -1.24
C TYR A 40 -6.12 -10.12 -2.60
N GLY A 41 -6.70 -9.60 -3.68
CA GLY A 41 -6.37 -10.06 -5.03
C GLY A 41 -4.98 -9.66 -5.50
N VAL A 42 -4.48 -8.52 -5.04
CA VAL A 42 -3.14 -7.99 -5.31
C VAL A 42 -2.65 -7.23 -4.08
N GLY A 43 -1.37 -7.36 -3.75
CA GLY A 43 -0.77 -6.61 -2.65
C GLY A 43 -0.57 -5.12 -2.98
N PRO A 44 -0.45 -4.25 -1.96
CA PRO A 44 -0.31 -2.81 -2.15
C PRO A 44 0.94 -2.41 -2.96
N CYS A 45 2.04 -3.15 -2.88
CA CYS A 45 3.27 -2.81 -3.59
C CYS A 45 3.15 -3.13 -5.08
N GLU A 46 2.71 -4.33 -5.44
CA GLU A 46 2.46 -4.67 -6.85
C GLU A 46 1.36 -3.79 -7.47
N ALA A 47 0.30 -3.46 -6.73
CA ALA A 47 -0.76 -2.57 -7.22
C ALA A 47 -0.21 -1.18 -7.59
N GLN A 48 0.69 -0.62 -6.78
CA GLN A 48 1.32 0.67 -7.07
C GLN A 48 2.24 0.59 -8.30
N ASP A 49 2.99 -0.50 -8.45
CA ASP A 49 3.86 -0.73 -9.61
C ASP A 49 3.05 -0.82 -10.92
N LEU A 50 1.84 -1.38 -10.88
CA LEU A 50 0.94 -1.42 -12.04
C LEU A 50 0.42 -0.03 -12.43
N ILE A 51 0.24 0.87 -11.47
CA ILE A 51 -0.24 2.25 -11.71
C ILE A 51 0.89 3.13 -12.26
N GLY A 52 2.08 3.01 -11.67
CA GLY A 52 3.23 3.87 -11.89
C GLY A 52 3.53 4.72 -10.65
N LEU A 53 4.72 4.53 -10.09
CA LEU A 53 5.11 5.12 -8.80
C LEU A 53 5.18 6.65 -8.82
N ASP A 54 5.55 7.23 -9.96
CA ASP A 54 5.53 8.67 -10.20
C ASP A 54 4.12 9.26 -10.11
N LYS A 55 3.12 8.56 -10.67
CA LYS A 55 1.71 8.96 -10.59
C LYS A 55 1.16 8.83 -9.19
N VAL A 56 1.54 7.76 -8.47
CA VAL A 56 1.16 7.58 -7.07
C VAL A 56 1.71 8.73 -6.23
N LEU A 57 2.99 9.07 -6.39
CA LEU A 57 3.63 10.20 -5.70
C LEU A 57 2.99 11.54 -6.06
N ALA A 58 2.57 11.74 -7.31
CA ALA A 58 1.96 12.98 -7.77
C ALA A 58 0.62 13.31 -7.07
N ARG A 59 -0.09 12.31 -6.52
CA ARG A 59 -1.34 12.53 -5.76
C ARG A 59 -1.10 13.24 -4.42
N GLN A 60 0.05 12.96 -3.79
CA GLN A 60 0.47 13.60 -2.55
C GLN A 60 2.00 13.75 -2.56
N ARG A 61 2.49 14.88 -3.07
CA ARG A 61 3.94 15.12 -3.23
C ARG A 61 4.67 15.26 -1.88
N GLU A 62 4.00 15.85 -0.90
CA GLU A 62 4.49 15.94 0.47
C GLU A 62 4.10 14.67 1.22
N ARG A 63 4.90 13.62 1.05
CA ARG A 63 4.70 12.36 1.78
C ARG A 63 5.36 12.39 3.15
N PRO A 64 4.69 11.86 4.19
CA PRO A 64 5.28 11.73 5.51
C PRO A 64 6.31 10.57 5.59
N VAL A 65 6.29 9.63 4.65
CA VAL A 65 7.24 8.52 4.55
C VAL A 65 8.15 8.72 3.33
N PRO A 66 9.49 8.63 3.49
CA PRO A 66 10.42 8.98 2.41
C PRO A 66 10.66 7.87 1.37
N VAL A 67 10.09 6.67 1.57
CA VAL A 67 10.31 5.50 0.70
C VAL A 67 9.88 5.79 -0.75
N LEU A 68 8.61 6.11 -1.01
CA LEU A 68 8.18 6.36 -2.40
C LEU A 68 8.87 7.56 -3.05
N PRO A 69 9.00 8.74 -2.39
CA PRO A 69 9.77 9.86 -2.95
C PRO A 69 11.17 9.45 -3.41
N ARG A 70 11.88 8.67 -2.58
CA ARG A 70 13.22 8.19 -2.92
C ARG A 70 13.21 7.18 -4.06
N MET A 71 12.27 6.23 -4.06
CA MET A 71 12.12 5.27 -5.17
C MET A 71 11.96 5.98 -6.51
N VAL A 72 11.08 6.98 -6.59
CA VAL A 72 10.86 7.76 -7.82
C VAL A 72 12.11 8.55 -8.20
N ALA A 73 12.81 9.15 -7.23
CA ALA A 73 14.06 9.87 -7.47
C ALA A 73 15.18 8.96 -8.02
N GLU A 74 15.22 7.69 -7.62
CA GLU A 74 16.16 6.67 -8.13
C GLU A 74 15.71 6.03 -9.45
N GLY A 75 14.61 6.48 -10.04
CA GLY A 75 14.14 5.99 -11.35
C GLY A 75 13.26 4.75 -11.29
N ARG A 76 12.77 4.34 -10.11
CA ARG A 76 11.80 3.24 -9.97
C ARG A 76 10.41 3.76 -10.37
N MET A 77 9.97 3.41 -11.59
CA MET A 77 8.71 3.89 -12.18
C MET A 77 7.57 2.87 -12.11
N GLY A 78 7.82 1.68 -11.53
CA GLY A 78 6.88 0.56 -11.55
C GLY A 78 7.04 -0.32 -12.79
N LYS A 79 6.01 -1.10 -13.11
CA LYS A 79 6.05 -2.11 -14.18
C LYS A 79 6.39 -1.53 -15.55
N ILE A 80 5.93 -0.31 -15.85
CA ILE A 80 6.22 0.37 -17.12
C ILE A 80 7.72 0.69 -17.29
N GLY A 81 8.42 0.98 -16.20
CA GLY A 81 9.87 1.22 -16.20
C GLY A 81 10.70 -0.06 -16.00
N GLY A 82 10.06 -1.22 -15.87
CA GLY A 82 10.72 -2.49 -15.59
C GLY A 82 11.21 -2.66 -14.13
N VAL A 83 11.09 -1.63 -13.30
CA VAL A 83 11.51 -1.64 -11.89
C VAL A 83 10.66 -0.67 -11.05
N GLY A 84 10.19 -1.16 -9.90
CA GLY A 84 9.33 -0.49 -8.94
C GLY A 84 9.63 -0.97 -7.51
N PHE A 85 8.62 -1.43 -6.78
CA PHE A 85 8.83 -2.31 -5.62
C PHE A 85 9.39 -3.68 -6.06
N TYR A 86 9.06 -4.11 -7.28
CA TYR A 86 9.60 -5.32 -7.90
C TYR A 86 10.36 -5.02 -9.18
N ARG A 87 11.11 -6.01 -9.68
CA ARG A 87 11.63 -6.02 -11.05
C ARG A 87 10.68 -6.77 -11.96
N TYR A 88 10.62 -6.33 -13.22
CA TYR A 88 9.75 -6.90 -14.25
C TYR A 88 10.55 -7.24 -15.52
N PRO A 89 11.38 -8.30 -15.49
CA PRO A 89 12.19 -8.69 -16.65
C PRO A 89 11.31 -9.13 -17.82
N GLY A 90 11.50 -8.50 -18.98
CA GLY A 90 10.85 -8.93 -20.24
C GLY A 90 9.31 -8.90 -20.23
N GLY A 91 8.69 -8.06 -19.39
CA GLY A 91 7.23 -7.99 -19.25
C GLY A 91 6.60 -9.15 -18.47
N GLY A 92 7.42 -9.99 -17.82
CA GLY A 92 6.99 -11.09 -16.95
C GLY A 92 6.33 -10.64 -15.65
N GLY A 93 6.13 -11.60 -14.74
CA GLY A 93 5.59 -11.35 -13.40
C GLY A 93 6.56 -10.57 -12.50
N ALA A 94 6.06 -10.15 -11.34
CA ALA A 94 6.86 -9.49 -10.32
C ALA A 94 8.00 -10.40 -9.82
N VAL A 95 9.22 -9.87 -9.77
CA VAL A 95 10.40 -10.54 -9.23
C VAL A 95 10.99 -9.70 -8.11
N ILE A 96 11.34 -10.34 -7.00
CA ILE A 96 11.97 -9.66 -5.85
C ILE A 96 13.21 -8.88 -6.29
N ASP A 97 13.32 -7.67 -5.75
CA ASP A 97 14.46 -6.79 -5.90
C ASP A 97 15.09 -6.48 -4.54
N PRO A 98 16.20 -7.11 -4.17
CA PRO A 98 16.84 -6.84 -2.87
C PRO A 98 17.22 -5.36 -2.68
N LEU A 99 17.44 -4.60 -3.76
CA LEU A 99 17.81 -3.19 -3.68
C LEU A 99 16.69 -2.31 -3.10
N ILE A 100 15.42 -2.71 -3.20
CA ILE A 100 14.34 -1.94 -2.55
C ILE A 100 14.37 -2.14 -1.03
N GLU A 101 14.74 -3.32 -0.56
CA GLU A 101 14.91 -3.57 0.87
C GLU A 101 16.05 -2.72 1.44
N ASP A 102 17.19 -2.65 0.74
CA ASP A 102 18.31 -1.79 1.14
C ASP A 102 17.90 -0.32 1.23
N LEU A 103 17.19 0.20 0.22
CA LEU A 103 16.64 1.56 0.22
C LEU A 103 15.75 1.81 1.45
N ILE A 104 14.80 0.91 1.74
CA ILE A 104 13.89 1.06 2.88
C ILE A 104 14.67 1.00 4.20
N ARG A 105 15.70 0.14 4.32
CA ARG A 105 16.56 0.04 5.50
C ARG A 105 17.37 1.32 5.72
N GLU A 106 17.89 1.90 4.66
CA GLU A 106 18.59 3.19 4.71
C GLU A 106 17.65 4.33 5.13
N GLU A 107 16.45 4.40 4.57
CA GLU A 107 15.45 5.41 4.97
C GLU A 107 15.04 5.26 6.44
N ALA A 108 14.86 4.03 6.92
CA ALA A 108 14.60 3.78 8.34
C ALA A 108 15.77 4.27 9.22
N TRP A 109 17.01 4.05 8.77
CA TRP A 109 18.21 4.54 9.45
C TRP A 109 18.26 6.07 9.51
N PHE A 110 18.06 6.77 8.39
CA PHE A 110 18.04 8.24 8.33
C PHE A 110 16.93 8.82 9.22
N ALA A 111 15.77 8.17 9.25
CA ALA A 111 14.64 8.53 10.09
C ALA A 111 14.82 8.14 11.57
N LYS A 112 15.93 7.48 11.94
CA LYS A 112 16.22 6.97 13.29
C LYS A 112 15.14 6.01 13.82
N ILE A 113 14.56 5.24 12.92
CA ILE A 113 13.54 4.24 13.22
C ILE A 113 14.22 2.91 13.56
N THR A 114 13.90 2.37 14.73
CA THR A 114 14.30 1.01 15.08
C THR A 114 13.33 0.03 14.43
N ARG A 115 13.84 -0.85 13.58
CA ARG A 115 13.05 -1.90 12.93
C ARG A 115 12.94 -3.13 13.83
N ALA A 116 11.76 -3.75 13.87
CA ALA A 116 11.50 -4.94 14.69
C ALA A 116 10.51 -5.87 14.02
N GLU A 117 10.74 -7.18 14.09
CA GLU A 117 9.93 -8.19 13.42
C GLU A 117 8.43 -8.13 13.80
N ARG A 118 7.56 -8.33 12.82
CA ARG A 118 6.11 -8.51 12.96
C ARG A 118 5.66 -9.63 12.04
N GLY A 119 4.81 -10.52 12.57
CA GLY A 119 4.19 -11.57 11.77
C GLY A 119 3.06 -11.05 10.89
N ASP A 120 2.66 -11.88 9.93
CA ASP A 120 1.66 -11.60 8.90
C ASP A 120 0.34 -11.08 9.48
N GLU A 121 -0.14 -11.69 10.57
CA GLU A 121 -1.39 -11.25 11.22
C GLU A 121 -1.32 -9.79 11.68
N ALA A 122 -0.16 -9.35 12.18
CA ALA A 122 0.02 -7.97 12.63
C ALA A 122 0.14 -6.99 11.45
N LEU A 123 0.75 -7.42 10.33
CA LEU A 123 0.80 -6.64 9.09
C LEU A 123 -0.61 -6.43 8.54
N VAL A 124 -1.37 -7.52 8.38
CA VAL A 124 -2.76 -7.49 7.91
C VAL A 124 -3.64 -6.64 8.82
N ALA A 125 -3.54 -6.81 10.15
CA ALA A 125 -4.32 -6.04 11.11
C ALA A 125 -4.05 -4.53 10.99
N ALA A 126 -2.78 -4.13 10.81
CA ALA A 126 -2.43 -2.72 10.64
C ALA A 126 -2.96 -2.13 9.33
N MET A 127 -2.86 -2.86 8.22
CA MET A 127 -3.41 -2.44 6.92
C MET A 127 -4.95 -2.32 6.99
N ASN A 128 -5.62 -3.28 7.61
CA ASN A 128 -7.06 -3.27 7.81
C ASN A 128 -7.52 -2.16 8.75
N ALA A 129 -6.75 -1.84 9.79
CA ALA A 129 -7.04 -0.72 10.67
C ALA A 129 -7.03 0.63 9.93
N ALA A 130 -6.07 0.83 9.02
CA ALA A 130 -6.03 2.02 8.17
C ALA A 130 -7.26 2.12 7.25
N LEU A 131 -7.69 1.00 6.65
CA LEU A 131 -8.93 0.97 5.86
C LEU A 131 -10.17 1.21 6.72
N ALA A 132 -10.22 0.68 7.94
CA ALA A 132 -11.34 0.88 8.85
C ALA A 132 -11.49 2.37 9.21
N GLN A 133 -10.36 3.05 9.44
CA GLN A 133 -10.34 4.50 9.65
C GLN A 133 -10.81 5.26 8.41
N ALA A 134 -10.32 4.91 7.21
CA ALA A 134 -10.73 5.55 5.97
C ALA A 134 -12.23 5.33 5.68
N ARG A 135 -12.76 4.13 5.96
CA ARG A 135 -14.19 3.81 5.90
C ARG A 135 -15.00 4.68 6.85
N ALA A 136 -14.57 4.82 8.11
CA ALA A 136 -15.24 5.66 9.08
C ALA A 136 -15.29 7.14 8.66
N GLN A 137 -14.19 7.65 8.07
CA GLN A 137 -14.16 9.00 7.50
C GLN A 137 -15.11 9.15 6.31
N ALA A 138 -15.19 8.16 5.43
CA ALA A 138 -16.14 8.17 4.31
C ALA A 138 -17.60 8.23 4.81
N VAL A 139 -17.95 7.44 5.83
CA VAL A 139 -19.28 7.49 6.48
C VAL A 139 -19.53 8.86 7.11
N ALA A 140 -18.56 9.40 7.85
CA ALA A 140 -18.66 10.74 8.45
C ALA A 140 -18.82 11.86 7.40
N SER A 141 -18.32 11.65 6.17
CA SER A 141 -18.51 12.58 5.05
C SER A 141 -19.86 12.45 4.32
N GLY A 142 -20.74 11.55 4.79
CA GLY A 142 -22.12 11.43 4.31
C GLY A 142 -22.44 10.16 3.52
N LEU A 143 -21.50 9.22 3.37
CA LEU A 143 -21.80 7.91 2.76
C LEU A 143 -22.56 7.03 3.75
N SER A 144 -23.52 6.25 3.25
CA SER A 144 -24.04 5.13 4.02
C SER A 144 -22.97 4.06 4.23
N GLU A 145 -23.14 3.21 5.24
CA GLU A 145 -22.22 2.09 5.50
C GLU A 145 -22.03 1.19 4.27
N ARG A 146 -23.13 0.89 3.56
CA ARG A 146 -23.09 0.08 2.34
C ARG A 146 -22.29 0.75 1.22
N GLU A 147 -22.40 2.06 1.08
CA GLU A 147 -21.62 2.81 0.09
C GLU A 147 -20.14 2.86 0.47
N ALA A 148 -19.82 2.96 1.76
CA ALA A 148 -18.46 2.89 2.25
C ALA A 148 -17.84 1.50 2.04
N ASP A 149 -18.59 0.42 2.27
CA ASP A 149 -18.13 -0.95 1.97
C ASP A 149 -17.89 -1.15 0.47
N ALA A 150 -18.80 -0.68 -0.38
CA ALA A 150 -18.63 -0.70 -1.83
C ALA A 150 -17.42 0.14 -2.29
N LEU A 151 -17.11 1.24 -1.59
CA LEU A 151 -15.94 2.05 -1.86
C LEU A 151 -14.63 1.28 -1.60
N LEU A 152 -14.55 0.50 -0.51
CA LEU A 152 -13.36 -0.32 -0.22
C LEU A 152 -13.12 -1.37 -1.31
N VAL A 153 -14.17 -2.05 -1.76
CA VAL A 153 -14.09 -3.02 -2.86
C VAL A 153 -13.59 -2.34 -4.14
N LYS A 154 -14.11 -1.14 -4.45
CA LYS A 154 -13.71 -0.40 -5.65
C LYS A 154 -12.28 0.15 -5.56
N ALA A 155 -11.86 0.61 -4.38
CA ALA A 155 -10.58 1.30 -4.19
C ALA A 155 -9.40 0.34 -4.12
N VAL A 156 -9.54 -0.76 -3.36
CA VAL A 156 -8.43 -1.66 -3.03
C VAL A 156 -8.75 -3.13 -3.26
N HIS A 157 -9.84 -3.43 -3.99
CA HIS A 157 -10.30 -4.79 -4.22
C HIS A 157 -10.49 -5.58 -2.91
N PHE A 158 -11.08 -4.91 -1.91
CA PHE A 158 -11.31 -5.52 -0.60
C PHE A 158 -12.02 -6.89 -0.74
N PRO A 159 -11.54 -7.96 -0.06
CA PRO A 159 -11.95 -9.32 -0.38
C PRO A 159 -13.42 -9.61 -0.02
N ALA A 160 -14.10 -10.36 -0.88
CA ALA A 160 -15.46 -10.82 -0.60
C ALA A 160 -15.48 -11.73 0.64
N GLY A 161 -16.50 -11.57 1.50
CA GLY A 161 -16.67 -12.38 2.71
C GLY A 161 -15.76 -11.98 3.89
N ARG A 162 -14.90 -10.97 3.72
CA ARG A 162 -14.15 -10.36 4.83
C ARG A 162 -14.91 -9.14 5.38
N SER A 163 -14.65 -8.78 6.62
CA SER A 163 -15.15 -7.55 7.26
C SER A 163 -14.02 -6.85 8.01
N LEU A 164 -14.08 -5.52 8.03
CA LEU A 164 -13.21 -4.67 8.86
C LEU A 164 -13.77 -4.46 10.28
N THR A 165 -15.04 -4.79 10.51
CA THR A 165 -15.64 -4.78 11.84
C THR A 165 -15.52 -6.16 12.48
N PRO A 166 -15.24 -6.26 13.79
CA PRO A 166 -15.50 -7.49 14.52
C PRO A 166 -16.99 -7.84 14.39
N ALA A 167 -17.29 -9.11 14.16
CA ALA A 167 -18.66 -9.63 14.13
C ALA A 167 -19.37 -9.50 15.48
#